data_AF-A0A8T4PQP7-F1
#
_entry.id   AF-A0A8T4PQP7-F1
#
_cell.length_a   1.000
_cell.length_b   1.000
_cell.length_c   1.000
_cell.angle_alpha   90.00
_cell.angle_beta   90.00
_cell.angle_gamma   90.00
#
_symmetry.space_group_name_H-M   'P 1'
#
loop_
_entity.id
_entity.type
_entity.pdbx_description
1 polymer ?
#
loop_
_entity_poly.entity_id
_entity_poly.type
_entity_poly.pdbx_seq_one_letter_code
_entity_poly.pdbx_strand_id
1 'polypeptide(L)' 'MIDYKIVKFCRLCRKRFVVHKVDAKKNYCDECQPKINKQNYKQNY' A
#
# COMPACT_ATOMS: atom_id res chain seq x y z
N MET A 1 9.28 5.55 -20.26
CA MET A 1 8.83 4.42 -19.41
C MET A 1 7.31 4.45 -19.35
N ILE A 2 6.62 3.35 -19.62
CA ILE A 2 5.15 3.32 -19.61
C ILE A 2 4.66 3.36 -18.16
N ASP A 3 4.10 4.50 -17.75
CA ASP A 3 3.37 4.62 -16.49
C ASP A 3 1.97 4.06 -16.71
N TYR A 4 1.67 2.94 -16.05
CA TYR A 4 0.34 2.37 -16.01
C TYR A 4 -0.13 2.25 -14.57
N LYS A 5 -1.42 2.51 -14.39
CA LYS A 5 -2.12 2.45 -13.12
C LYS A 5 -2.62 1.02 -12.90
N ILE A 6 -2.31 0.45 -11.74
CA ILE A 6 -2.71 -0.89 -11.34
C ILE A 6 -3.82 -0.75 -10.30
N VAL A 7 -4.97 -1.38 -10.53
CA VAL A 7 -6.05 -1.45 -9.55
C VAL A 7 -5.80 -2.63 -8.62
N LYS A 8 -5.77 -2.39 -7.31
CA LYS A 8 -5.57 -3.39 -6.26
C LYS A 8 -6.64 -3.29 -5.18
N PHE A 9 -6.67 -4.31 -4.33
CA PHE A 9 -7.52 -4.35 -3.14
C PHE A 9 -6.66 -4.32 -1.88
N CYS A 10 -7.04 -3.48 -0.92
CA CYS A 10 -6.31 -3.36 0.33
C CYS A 10 -6.48 -4.64 1.16
N ARG A 11 -5.37 -5.22 1.65
CA ARG A 11 -5.43 -6.41 2.52
C ARG A 11 -6.17 -6.22 3.84
N LEU A 12 -6.23 -4.98 4.36
CA LEU A 12 -6.89 -4.68 5.64
C LEU A 12 -8.38 -4.41 5.48
N CYS A 13 -8.76 -3.42 4.66
CA CYS A 13 -10.14 -2.98 4.54
C CYS A 13 -10.86 -3.49 3.29
N ARG A 14 -10.19 -4.29 2.43
CA ARG A 14 -10.70 -4.78 1.13
C ARG A 14 -11.21 -3.70 0.18
N LYS A 15 -10.93 -2.41 0.45
CA LYS A 15 -11.24 -1.31 -0.46
C LYS A 15 -10.37 -1.40 -1.71
N ARG A 16 -10.96 -1.01 -2.84
CA ARG A 16 -10.27 -0.89 -4.13
C ARG A 16 -9.44 0.40 -4.13
N PHE A 17 -8.19 0.33 -4.57
CA PHE A 17 -7.30 1.48 -4.67
C PHE A 17 -6.38 1.33 -5.89
N VAL A 18 -5.85 2.45 -6.35
CA VAL A 18 -5.00 2.51 -7.54
C VAL A 18 -3.56 2.77 -7.11
N VAL A 19 -2.62 2.03 -7.68
CA VAL A 19 -1.19 2.22 -7.46
C VAL A 19 -0.46 2.41 -8.78
N HIS A 20 0.62 3.18 -8.76
CA HIS A 20 1.52 3.26 -9.89
C HIS A 20 2.39 2.00 -9.97
N LYS A 21 2.97 1.74 -11.14
CA LYS A 21 3.90 0.61 -11.35
C LYS A 21 5.06 0.62 -10.34
N VAL A 22 5.60 1.79 -10.02
CA VAL A 22 6.68 1.95 -9.04
C VAL A 22 6.26 1.51 -7.63
N ASP A 23 4.98 1.65 -7.32
CA ASP A 23 4.34 1.24 -6.06
C ASP A 23 3.66 -0.13 -6.16
N ALA A 24 4.03 -0.97 -7.14
CA ALA A 24 3.43 -2.29 -7.29
C ALA A 24 3.68 -3.22 -6.07
N LYS A 25 4.61 -2.89 -5.16
CA LYS A 25 4.79 -3.62 -3.89
C LYS A 25 3.78 -3.21 -2.79
N LYS A 26 3.03 -2.13 -3.00
CA LYS A 26 2.04 -1.62 -2.03
C LYS A 26 0.85 -2.60 -1.95
N ASN A 27 0.53 -3.02 -0.73
CA ASN A 27 -0.53 -4.00 -0.41
C ASN A 27 -1.69 -3.40 0.39
N TYR A 28 -1.53 -2.15 0.83
CA TYR A 28 -2.48 -1.44 1.66
C TYR A 28 -2.82 -0.10 0.99
N CYS A 29 -4.07 0.34 1.13
CA CYS A 29 -4.46 1.68 0.72
C CYS A 29 -3.77 2.72 1.61
N ASP A 30 -3.72 3.97 1.17
CA ASP A 30 -3.08 5.08 1.89
C ASP A 30 -3.65 5.31 3.30
N GLU A 31 -4.92 4.95 3.54
CA GLU A 31 -5.53 5.01 4.88
C GLU A 31 -4.96 3.93 5.83
N CYS A 32 -4.58 2.78 5.30
CA CYS A 32 -4.15 1.61 6.07
C CYS A 32 -2.62 1.48 6.14
N GLN A 33 -1.90 2.00 5.15
CA GLN A 33 -0.45 2.03 5.11
C GLN A 33 0.20 2.64 6.38
N PRO A 34 -0.23 3.82 6.90
CA PRO A 34 0.39 4.41 8.10
C PRO A 34 0.20 3.55 9.35
N LYS A 35 -0.88 2.75 9.43
CA LYS A 35 -1.11 1.83 10.55
C LYS A 35 -0.06 0.71 10.58
N ILE A 36 0.28 0.16 9.40
CA ILE A 36 1.32 -0.86 9.26
C ILE A 36 2.72 -0.26 9.45
N ASN A 37 2.96 0.93 8.91
CA ASN A 37 4.28 1.57 9.00
C ASN A 37 4.64 1.93 10.45
N LYS A 38 3.67 2.40 11.25
CA LYS A 38 3.85 2.61 12.70
C LYS A 38 4.20 1.33 13.45
N GLN A 39 3.71 0.18 12.98
CA GLN A 39 3.93 -1.10 13.63
C GLN A 39 5.32 -1.67 13.29
N ASN A 40 5.81 -1.47 12.07
CA ASN A 40 7.18 -1.84 11.68
C ASN A 40 8.24 -0.96 12.34
N TYR A 41 7.99 0.35 12.51
CA TYR A 41 8.94 1.25 13.17
C TYR A 41 9.17 0.89 14.64
N LYS A 42 8.20 0.25 15.30
CA LYS A 42 8.31 -0.20 16.69
C LYS A 42 9.04 -1.54 16.90
N GLN A 43 9.29 -2.33 15.85
CA GLN A 43 10.03 -3.59 15.99
C GLN A 43 11.54 -3.45 15.81
N ASN A 44 12.03 -2.25 15.49
CA ASN A 44 13.44 -2.01 15.20
C ASN A 44 14.14 -1.14 16.28
N TYR A 45 13.58 -1.12 17.50
CA TYR A 45 14.17 -0.48 18.67
C TYR A 45 14.05 -1.39 19.89
#